data_AF-A0A6I3B4L6-F1
#
_entry.id   AF-A0A6I3B4L6-F1
#
_cell.length_a   1.000
_cell.length_b   1.000
_cell.length_c   1.000
_cell.angle_alpha   90.00
_cell.angle_beta   90.00
_cell.angle_gamma   90.00
#
_symmetry.space_group_name_H-M   'P 1'
#
loop_
_entity.id
_entity.type
_entity.pdbx_description
1 polymer ?
#
loop_
_entity_poly.entity_id
_entity_poly.type
_entity_poly.pdbx_seq_one_letter_code
_entity_poly.pdbx_strand_id
1 'polypeptide(L)'
;MATDITIATRELTPFERLVMDLLCQGKSNGSIARETAHTEKVIENTVSRTAKAFGIKADGDTNLRVLLALAYRTHFGDKAFDRLGVACSHFELGPDGQSLCARHI
;
A
#
# COMPACT_ATOMS: atom_id res chain seq x y z
N MET A 1 7.04 -18.31 11.06
CA MET A 1 8.09 -17.27 11.16
C MET A 1 7.45 -15.96 10.75
N ALA A 2 7.52 -14.93 11.59
CA ALA A 2 6.99 -13.61 11.22
C ALA A 2 7.92 -13.02 10.15
N THR A 3 7.38 -12.72 8.97
CA THR A 3 8.12 -11.99 7.95
C THR A 3 8.42 -10.61 8.51
N ASP A 4 9.70 -10.28 8.68
CA ASP A 4 10.14 -9.03 9.29
C ASP A 4 9.90 -7.88 8.30
N ILE A 5 8.69 -7.31 8.31
CA ILE A 5 8.31 -6.16 7.48
C ILE A 5 8.86 -4.92 8.19
N THR A 6 10.03 -4.48 7.77
CA THR A 6 10.65 -3.26 8.29
C THR A 6 9.81 -2.04 7.94
N ILE A 7 9.74 -1.07 8.87
CA ILE A 7 9.32 0.31 8.60
C ILE A 7 10.05 0.79 7.35
N ALA A 8 9.30 1.38 6.40
CA ALA A 8 9.84 1.81 5.10
C ALA A 8 11.20 2.50 5.28
N THR A 9 12.24 1.92 4.68
CA THR A 9 13.65 2.36 4.81
C THR A 9 13.92 3.74 4.21
N ARG A 10 12.96 4.26 3.43
CA ARG A 10 12.94 5.61 2.87
C ARG A 10 11.51 6.07 2.61
N GLU A 11 11.34 7.36 2.41
CA GLU A 11 10.08 7.91 1.95
C GLU A 11 9.73 7.46 0.52
N LEU A 12 8.43 7.29 0.29
CA LEU A 12 7.89 6.98 -1.03
C LEU A 12 7.65 8.27 -1.82
N THR A 13 8.02 8.23 -3.09
CA THR A 13 7.72 9.33 -4.02
C THR A 13 6.20 9.48 -4.20
N PRO A 14 5.69 10.65 -4.62
CA PRO A 14 4.27 10.82 -4.91
C PRO A 14 3.73 9.77 -5.90
N PHE A 15 4.53 9.41 -6.90
CA PHE A 15 4.15 8.40 -7.88
C PHE A 15 4.12 6.99 -7.28
N GLU A 16 5.09 6.63 -6.42
CA GLU A 16 5.06 5.35 -5.69
C GLU A 16 3.83 5.24 -4.79
N ARG A 17 3.46 6.32 -4.08
CA ARG A 17 2.22 6.36 -3.27
C ARG A 17 0.97 6.16 -4.12
N LEU A 18 0.86 6.86 -5.24
CA LEU A 18 -0.26 6.70 -6.17
C LEU A 18 -0.39 5.25 -6.67
N VAL A 19 0.73 4.64 -7.09
CA VAL A 19 0.74 3.23 -7.54
C VAL A 19 0.34 2.30 -6.40
N MET A 20 0.81 2.55 -5.17
CA MET A 20 0.44 1.75 -4.01
C MET A 20 -1.02 1.88 -3.61
N ASP A 21 -1.60 3.07 -3.68
CA ASP A 21 -3.03 3.29 -3.42
C ASP A 21 -3.90 2.53 -4.41
N LEU A 22 -3.53 2.53 -5.70
CA LEU A 22 -4.24 1.78 -6.74
C LEU A 22 -4.02 0.26 -6.62
N LEU A 23 -2.81 -0.16 -6.25
CA LEU A 23 -2.51 -1.57 -5.96
C LEU A 23 -3.32 -2.07 -4.77
N CYS A 24 -3.46 -1.26 -3.72
CA CYS A 24 -4.29 -1.59 -2.56
C CYS A 24 -5.78 -1.67 -2.93
N GLN A 25 -6.24 -1.05 -4.02
CA GLN A 25 -7.60 -1.28 -4.52
C GLN A 25 -7.76 -2.60 -5.29
N GLY A 26 -6.72 -3.42 -5.39
CA GLY A 26 -6.74 -4.70 -6.12
C GLY A 26 -6.56 -4.56 -7.63
N LYS A 27 -6.15 -3.39 -8.15
CA LYS A 27 -5.95 -3.18 -9.58
C LYS A 27 -4.72 -3.95 -10.10
N SER A 28 -4.81 -4.46 -11.33
CA SER A 28 -3.67 -5.08 -12.03
C SER A 28 -2.67 -4.04 -12.55
N ASN A 29 -1.46 -4.45 -12.92
CA ASN A 29 -0.48 -3.54 -13.52
C ASN A 29 -1.01 -2.85 -14.78
N GLY A 30 -1.72 -3.58 -15.65
CA GLY A 30 -2.37 -3.01 -16.82
C GLY A 30 -3.46 -1.98 -16.51
N SER A 31 -4.26 -2.22 -15.46
CA SER A 31 -5.28 -1.26 -15.02
C SER A 31 -4.64 0.02 -14.49
N ILE A 32 -3.61 -0.11 -13.63
CA ILE A 32 -2.85 1.02 -13.08
C ILE A 32 -2.15 1.79 -14.20
N ALA A 33 -1.53 1.09 -15.14
CA ALA A 33 -0.82 1.69 -16.27
C ALA A 33 -1.75 2.57 -17.12
N ARG A 34 -2.95 2.09 -17.43
CA ARG A 34 -3.97 2.87 -18.16
C ARG A 34 -4.43 4.10 -17.39
N GLU A 35 -4.70 3.94 -16.09
CA GLU A 35 -5.18 5.03 -15.23
C GLU A 35 -4.13 6.12 -14.99
N THR A 36 -2.85 5.75 -14.98
CA THR A 36 -1.72 6.67 -14.76
C THR A 36 -1.04 7.13 -16.06
N ALA A 37 -1.57 6.78 -17.23
CA ALA A 37 -0.98 7.08 -18.53
C ALA A 37 0.50 6.65 -18.67
N HIS A 38 0.80 5.45 -18.19
CA HIS A 38 2.14 4.85 -18.22
C HIS A 38 2.10 3.43 -18.82
N THR A 39 3.27 2.82 -18.99
CA THR A 39 3.37 1.43 -19.45
C THR A 39 3.29 0.46 -18.28
N GLU A 40 2.85 -0.77 -18.54
CA GLU A 40 2.85 -1.84 -17.52
C GLU A 40 4.24 -2.05 -16.92
N LYS A 41 5.29 -1.89 -17.74
CA LYS A 41 6.66 -2.05 -17.29
C LYS A 41 7.07 -0.99 -16.26
N VAL A 42 6.59 0.25 -16.42
CA VAL A 42 6.83 1.32 -15.42
C VAL A 42 6.17 0.96 -14.10
N ILE A 43 4.95 0.40 -14.13
CA ILE A 43 4.23 -0.03 -12.92
C ILE A 43 4.94 -1.20 -12.24
N GLU A 44 5.35 -2.23 -12.99
CA GLU A 44 6.16 -3.34 -12.47
C GLU A 44 7.41 -2.84 -11.74
N ASN A 45 8.20 -2.01 -12.42
CA ASN A 45 9.44 -1.48 -11.87
C ASN A 45 9.18 -0.63 -10.61
N THR A 46 8.07 0.10 -10.57
CA THR A 46 7.67 0.89 -9.40
C THR A 46 7.30 -0.01 -8.23
N VAL A 47 6.48 -1.04 -8.46
CA VAL A 47 6.14 -2.05 -7.43
C VAL A 47 7.40 -2.73 -6.90
N SER A 48 8.33 -3.14 -7.77
CA SER A 48 9.59 -3.75 -7.35
C SER A 48 10.48 -2.80 -6.53
N ARG A 49 10.54 -1.51 -6.88
CA ARG A 49 11.31 -0.52 -6.11
C ARG A 49 10.66 -0.24 -4.75
N THR A 50 9.34 -0.17 -4.70
CA THR A 50 8.60 0.04 -3.45
C THR A 50 8.76 -1.17 -2.54
N ALA A 51 8.70 -2.41 -3.05
CA ALA A 51 8.96 -3.61 -2.27
C ALA A 51 10.34 -3.60 -1.59
N LYS A 52 11.38 -3.18 -2.32
CA LYS A 52 12.73 -3.00 -1.74
C LYS A 52 12.74 -1.95 -0.62
N ALA A 53 11.98 -0.87 -0.76
CA ALA A 53 11.88 0.16 0.29
C ALA A 53 11.28 -0.39 1.59
N PHE A 54 10.35 -1.35 1.51
CA PHE A 54 9.79 -2.06 2.67
C PHE A 54 10.62 -3.27 3.14
N GLY A 55 11.81 -3.51 2.55
CA GLY A 55 12.65 -4.66 2.89
C GLY A 55 12.07 -6.01 2.44
N ILE A 56 11.04 -6.02 1.59
CA ILE A 56 10.36 -7.23 1.15
C ILE A 56 11.16 -7.88 0.03
N LYS A 57 11.55 -9.14 0.24
CA LYS A 57 12.15 -10.00 -0.78
C LYS A 57 11.08 -10.91 -1.37
N ALA A 58 11.11 -11.09 -2.68
CA ALA A 58 10.35 -12.14 -3.32
C ALA A 58 11.06 -13.47 -3.04
N ASP A 59 10.46 -14.32 -2.22
CA ASP A 59 10.71 -15.76 -2.24
C ASP A 59 9.65 -16.39 -3.16
N GLY A 60 10.01 -17.40 -3.93
CA GLY A 60 9.13 -17.96 -4.98
C GLY A 60 7.79 -18.50 -4.48
N ASP A 61 7.61 -18.58 -3.16
CA ASP A 61 6.42 -19.07 -2.48
C ASP A 61 5.41 -17.96 -2.16
N THR A 62 5.84 -16.69 -2.07
CA THR A 62 4.98 -15.60 -1.63
C THR A 62 4.65 -14.58 -2.72
N ASN A 63 3.37 -14.18 -2.79
CA ASN A 63 2.95 -13.14 -3.70
C ASN A 63 3.41 -11.76 -3.22
N LEU A 64 4.43 -11.23 -3.88
CA LEU A 64 5.04 -9.93 -3.59
C LEU A 64 4.00 -8.79 -3.50
N ARG A 65 3.00 -8.75 -4.38
CA ARG A 65 1.99 -7.68 -4.38
C ARG A 65 1.12 -7.73 -3.14
N VAL A 66 0.76 -8.94 -2.70
CA VAL A 66 -0.06 -9.13 -1.50
C VAL A 66 0.71 -8.69 -0.26
N LEU A 67 1.96 -9.16 -0.10
CA LEU A 67 2.81 -8.71 1.00
C LEU A 67 3.01 -7.20 1.01
N LEU A 68 3.26 -6.63 -0.18
CA LEU A 68 3.48 -5.20 -0.31
C LEU A 68 2.23 -4.39 0.05
N ALA A 69 1.03 -4.86 -0.35
CA ALA A 69 -0.23 -4.23 0.03
C ALA A 69 -0.43 -4.26 1.55
N LEU A 70 -0.19 -5.41 2.20
CA LEU A 70 -0.30 -5.56 3.65
C LEU A 70 0.68 -4.64 4.39
N ALA A 71 1.94 -4.60 3.94
CA ALA A 71 2.95 -3.69 4.49
C ALA A 71 2.54 -2.23 4.36
N TYR A 72 2.21 -1.79 3.14
CA TYR A 72 1.82 -0.41 2.87
C TYR A 72 0.62 0.03 3.72
N ARG A 73 -0.43 -0.80 3.80
CA ARG A 73 -1.62 -0.54 4.63
C ARG A 73 -1.32 -0.52 6.12
N THR A 74 -0.35 -1.31 6.58
CA THR A 74 0.07 -1.28 7.99
C THR A 74 0.75 0.04 8.36
N HIS A 75 1.51 0.61 7.41
CA HIS A 75 2.29 1.83 7.63
C HIS A 75 1.53 3.13 7.37
N PHE A 76 0.77 3.21 6.29
CA PHE A 76 0.06 4.42 5.86
C PHE A 76 -1.45 4.35 6.14
N GLY A 77 -1.91 3.26 6.74
CA GLY A 77 -3.32 2.91 6.84
C GLY A 77 -3.95 2.64 5.47
N ASP A 78 -5.27 2.50 5.45
CA ASP A 78 -5.95 1.93 4.29
C ASP A 78 -7.16 2.77 3.88
N LYS A 79 -6.90 3.75 3.01
CA LYS A 79 -7.92 4.56 2.35
C LYS A 79 -8.84 3.76 1.42
N ALA A 80 -8.50 2.52 1.08
CA ALA A 80 -9.38 1.68 0.26
C ALA A 80 -10.55 1.13 1.10
N PHE A 81 -10.39 0.92 2.41
CA PHE A 81 -11.50 0.55 3.29
C PHE A 81 -12.54 1.66 3.42
N ASP A 82 -12.13 2.94 3.39
CA ASP A 82 -13.06 4.07 3.36
C ASP A 82 -14.04 3.97 2.18
N ARG A 83 -13.56 3.51 1.01
CA ARG A 83 -14.40 3.31 -0.17
C ARG A 83 -15.32 2.10 -0.08
N LEU A 84 -14.97 1.12 0.74
CA LEU A 84 -15.79 -0.05 1.03
C LEU A 84 -16.79 0.20 2.18
N GLY A 85 -16.73 1.38 2.81
CA GLY A 85 -17.56 1.72 3.98
C GLY A 85 -17.23 0.88 5.21
N VAL A 86 -16.02 0.31 5.27
CA VAL A 86 -15.56 -0.54 6.37
C VAL A 86 -14.66 0.31 7.28
N ALA A 87 -14.96 0.36 8.57
CA ALA A 87 -14.09 1.03 9.53
C ALA A 87 -12.75 0.29 9.62
N CYS A 88 -11.63 1.02 9.54
CA CYS A 88 -10.31 0.41 9.71
C CYS A 88 -10.17 -0.14 11.14
N SER A 89 -9.35 -1.18 11.34
CA SER A 89 -9.12 -1.77 12.68
C SER A 89 -8.40 -0.83 13.66
N HIS A 90 -7.93 0.33 13.20
CA HIS A 90 -7.32 1.41 14.00
C HIS A 90 -8.30 2.57 14.27
N PHE A 91 -9.60 2.30 14.13
CA PHE A 91 -10.68 3.25 14.36
C PHE A 91 -10.76 3.60 15.85
N GLU A 92 -10.49 4.86 16.16
CA GLU A 92 -10.78 5.46 17.46
C GLU A 92 -11.72 6.64 17.25
N LEU A 93 -12.69 6.80 18.17
CA LEU A 93 -13.55 7.97 18.21
C LEU A 93 -12.76 9.11 18.84
N GLY A 94 -12.47 10.14 18.06
CA GLY A 94 -11.91 11.38 18.59
C GLY A 94 -12.87 12.08 19.57
N PRO A 95 -12.36 13.01 20.40
CA PRO A 95 -13.16 13.73 21.40
C PRO A 95 -14.36 14.51 20.81
N ASP A 96 -14.33 14.86 19.52
CA ASP A 96 -15.41 15.56 18.82
C ASP A 96 -16.32 14.63 18.00
N GLY A 97 -16.24 13.30 18.20
CA GLY A 97 -17.01 12.32 17.42
C GLY A 97 -16.49 12.12 15.99
N GLN A 98 -15.31 12.67 15.67
CA GLN A 98 -14.65 12.44 14.38
C GLN A 98 -14.01 11.04 14.37
N SER A 99 -14.31 10.29 13.31
CA SER A 99 -13.68 9.00 13.02
C SER A 99 -12.22 9.23 12.66
N LEU A 100 -11.32 8.98 13.61
CA LEU A 100 -9.87 9.14 13.43
C LEU A 100 -9.23 7.76 13.34
N CYS A 101 -8.38 7.58 12.32
CA CYS A 101 -7.45 6.46 12.29
C CYS A 101 -6.23 6.87 13.10
N ALA A 102 -5.93 6.19 14.21
CA ALA A 102 -4.81 6.52 15.10
C ALA A 102 -3.41 6.44 14.44
N ARG A 103 -3.33 6.03 13.16
CA ARG A 103 -2.13 6.02 12.31
C ARG A 103 -2.19 6.93 11.08
N HIS A 104 -3.29 7.63 10.82
CA HIS A 104 -3.34 8.66 9.78
C HIS A 104 -3.02 10.02 10.43
N ILE A 105 -1.74 10.39 10.45
CA ILE A 105 -1.28 11.77 10.68
C ILE A 105 -0.83 12.35 9.34
#